data_AF-A0A8X6MCN8-F1
#
_entry.id   AF-A0A8X6MCN8-F1
#
_cell.length_a   1.000
_cell.length_b   1.000
_cell.length_c   1.000
_cell.angle_alpha   90.00
_cell.angle_beta   90.00
_cell.angle_gamma   90.00
#
_symmetry.space_group_name_H-M   'P 1'
#
loop_
_entity.id
_entity.type
_entity.pdbx_description
1 polymer ?
#
loop_
_entity_poly.entity_id
_entity_poly.type
_entity_poly.pdbx_seq_one_letter_code
_entity_poly.pdbx_strand_id
1 'polypeptide(L)'
;MRSRSNSGARLDYYQRLVHKTILDHQNPVTGLIRSSTRNDHAWVRDSVYSIMAVWALSMAYKKNADLDEDRAKTYELEQSCVKLMRGLLMSMMKQKEKLESFKETQNKMDALHAKYSSQTGATVETDSGWGHLQMDATSLYLLTLAQMTASGLQIIFNLDEVAFIQNLVFYIESAYCIPDYGIWERGDKTNHGLPELNASSIGMAKAALEAMNELDLFGGRGGPSSVIHVLADEA
;
A
#
# COMPACT_ATOMS: atom_id res chain seq x y z
N MET A 1 26.27 -30.64 9.81
CA MET A 1 25.03 -29.84 9.81
C MET A 1 24.72 -29.44 11.25
N ARG A 2 24.76 -28.14 11.59
CA ARG A 2 24.27 -27.68 12.90
C ARG A 2 22.74 -27.77 12.90
N SER A 3 22.17 -28.26 14.00
CA SER A 3 20.70 -28.28 14.20
C SER A 3 20.16 -26.84 14.17
N ARG A 4 19.14 -26.59 13.34
CA ARG A 4 18.46 -25.29 13.28
C ARG A 4 17.79 -25.02 14.62
N SER A 5 17.79 -23.77 15.08
CA SER A 5 17.03 -23.39 16.27
C SER A 5 15.53 -23.65 16.07
N ASN A 6 14.79 -23.87 17.16
CA ASN A 6 13.33 -24.07 17.09
C ASN A 6 12.64 -22.87 16.41
N SER A 7 13.15 -21.65 16.64
CA SER A 7 12.71 -20.44 15.95
C SER A 7 12.94 -20.52 14.44
N GLY A 8 14.13 -20.95 13.98
CA GLY A 8 14.41 -21.12 12.56
C GLY A 8 13.48 -22.12 11.88
N ALA A 9 13.20 -23.25 12.53
CA ALA A 9 12.26 -24.26 12.00
C ALA A 9 10.82 -23.72 11.88
N ARG A 10 10.38 -22.85 12.81
CA ARG A 10 9.07 -22.18 12.72
C ARG A 10 9.04 -21.14 11.61
N LEU A 11 10.11 -20.35 11.43
CA LEU A 11 10.20 -19.39 10.34
C LEU A 11 10.14 -20.09 8.98
N ASP A 12 10.77 -21.26 8.82
CA ASP A 12 10.67 -22.08 7.62
C ASP A 12 9.23 -22.54 7.33
N TYR A 13 8.48 -22.90 8.38
CA TYR A 13 7.06 -23.23 8.25
C TYR A 13 6.25 -22.04 7.73
N TYR A 14 6.44 -20.85 8.33
CA TYR A 14 5.74 -19.64 7.88
C TYR A 14 6.17 -19.20 6.48
N GLN A 15 7.43 -19.39 6.11
CA GLN A 15 7.92 -19.12 4.76
C GLN A 15 7.17 -19.96 3.72
N ARG A 16 7.02 -21.27 3.97
CA ARG A 16 6.24 -22.14 3.09
C ARG A 16 4.78 -21.73 3.03
N LEU A 17 4.21 -21.29 4.17
CA LEU A 17 2.83 -20.85 4.25
C LEU A 17 2.60 -19.59 3.40
N VAL A 18 3.38 -18.52 3.63
CA VAL A 18 3.23 -17.27 2.86
C VAL A 18 3.52 -17.48 1.39
N HIS A 19 4.46 -18.36 1.03
CA HIS A 19 4.71 -18.68 -0.36
C HIS A 19 3.46 -19.28 -1.01
N LYS A 20 2.90 -20.31 -0.40
CA LYS A 20 1.75 -21.04 -0.93
C LYS A 20 0.45 -20.22 -0.97
N THR A 21 0.25 -19.31 -0.01
CA THR A 21 -1.03 -18.60 0.12
C THR A 21 -1.00 -17.18 -0.43
N ILE A 22 0.18 -16.56 -0.57
CA ILE A 22 0.33 -15.16 -0.97
C ILE A 22 1.23 -15.04 -2.20
N LEU A 23 2.49 -15.47 -2.11
CA LEU A 23 3.48 -15.20 -3.16
C LEU A 23 3.23 -16.00 -4.45
N ASP A 24 2.65 -17.19 -4.37
CA ASP A 24 2.18 -17.97 -5.54
C ASP A 24 1.09 -17.24 -6.34
N HIS A 25 0.49 -16.19 -5.78
CA HIS A 25 -0.52 -15.36 -6.44
C HIS A 25 -0.01 -13.97 -6.79
N GLN A 26 1.24 -13.65 -6.47
CA GLN A 26 1.88 -12.39 -6.85
C GLN A 26 2.27 -12.44 -8.33
N ASN A 27 1.82 -11.45 -9.10
CA ASN A 27 2.17 -11.37 -10.50
C ASN A 27 3.69 -11.14 -10.69
N PRO A 28 4.37 -11.94 -11.53
CA PRO A 28 5.82 -11.88 -11.68
C PRO A 28 6.32 -10.65 -12.43
N VAL A 29 5.45 -9.86 -13.06
CA VAL A 29 5.83 -8.62 -13.76
C VAL A 29 5.44 -7.41 -12.93
N THR A 30 4.15 -7.25 -12.63
CA THR A 30 3.64 -6.07 -11.93
C THR A 30 3.89 -6.09 -10.43
N GLY A 31 4.06 -7.28 -9.83
CA GLY A 31 4.11 -7.45 -8.38
C GLY A 31 2.75 -7.41 -7.68
N LEU A 32 1.65 -7.15 -8.40
CA LEU A 32 0.31 -7.09 -7.82
C LEU A 32 -0.21 -8.47 -7.45
N ILE A 33 -1.00 -8.57 -6.37
CA ILE A 33 -1.66 -9.82 -5.95
C ILE A 33 -3.13 -9.74 -6.32
N ARG A 34 -3.62 -10.76 -7.04
CA ARG A 34 -5.06 -10.89 -7.30
C ARG A 34 -5.80 -11.31 -6.04
N SER A 35 -6.97 -10.72 -5.78
CA SER A 35 -7.80 -11.05 -4.60
C SER A 35 -8.58 -12.37 -4.76
N SER A 36 -8.75 -12.87 -5.99
CA SER A 36 -9.51 -14.10 -6.24
C SER A 36 -8.96 -14.91 -7.40
N THR A 37 -9.42 -16.16 -7.55
CA THR A 37 -9.16 -16.99 -8.73
C THR A 37 -10.12 -16.72 -9.90
N ARG A 38 -11.18 -15.93 -9.69
CA ARG A 38 -12.25 -15.70 -10.68
C ARG A 38 -11.94 -14.57 -11.66
N ASN A 39 -11.20 -13.57 -11.21
CA ASN A 39 -10.73 -12.46 -12.02
C ASN A 39 -9.27 -12.15 -11.66
N ASP A 40 -8.66 -11.26 -12.41
CA ASP A 40 -7.30 -10.80 -12.18
C ASP A 40 -7.27 -9.51 -11.37
N HIS A 41 -8.34 -9.14 -10.64
CA HIS A 41 -8.41 -7.87 -9.94
C HIS A 41 -7.55 -7.88 -8.67
N ALA A 42 -6.76 -6.83 -8.49
CA ALA A 42 -5.94 -6.55 -7.32
C ALA A 42 -6.47 -5.29 -6.63
N TRP A 43 -7.08 -5.46 -5.47
CA TRP A 43 -7.43 -4.34 -4.60
C TRP A 43 -6.20 -3.83 -3.88
N VAL A 44 -6.08 -2.51 -3.76
CA VAL A 44 -4.98 -1.85 -3.02
C VAL A 44 -4.95 -2.39 -1.60
N ARG A 45 -6.10 -2.37 -0.92
CA ARG A 45 -6.23 -2.80 0.48
C ARG A 45 -5.85 -4.25 0.70
N ASP A 46 -6.42 -5.16 -0.09
CA ASP A 46 -6.16 -6.61 0.02
C ASP A 46 -4.68 -6.92 -0.26
N SER A 47 -4.10 -6.25 -1.27
CA SER A 47 -2.69 -6.38 -1.62
C SER A 47 -1.79 -5.93 -0.47
N VAL A 48 -2.09 -4.78 0.14
CA VAL A 48 -1.31 -4.24 1.26
C VAL A 48 -1.42 -5.13 2.50
N TYR A 49 -2.63 -5.53 2.92
CA TYR A 49 -2.78 -6.45 4.05
C TYR A 49 -2.08 -7.80 3.83
N SER A 50 -2.15 -8.35 2.61
CA SER A 50 -1.48 -9.61 2.28
C SER A 50 0.04 -9.48 2.38
N ILE A 51 0.61 -8.40 1.84
CA ILE A 51 2.06 -8.23 1.83
C ILE A 51 2.64 -7.91 3.21
N MET A 52 1.84 -7.33 4.13
CA MET A 52 2.27 -7.11 5.51
C MET A 52 2.67 -8.43 6.21
N ALA A 53 2.02 -9.55 5.89
CA ALA A 53 2.41 -10.86 6.43
C ALA A 53 3.79 -11.31 5.92
N VAL A 54 4.09 -11.06 4.64
CA VAL A 54 5.39 -11.34 4.01
C VAL A 54 6.47 -10.45 4.62
N TRP A 55 6.18 -9.16 4.79
CA TRP A 55 7.08 -8.19 5.41
C TRP A 55 7.37 -8.52 6.87
N ALA A 56 6.34 -8.85 7.66
CA ALA A 56 6.52 -9.28 9.05
C ALA A 56 7.43 -10.51 9.16
N LEU A 57 7.27 -11.48 8.25
CA LEU A 57 8.15 -12.64 8.20
C LEU A 57 9.59 -12.24 7.83
N SER A 58 9.78 -11.32 6.88
CA SER A 58 11.11 -10.81 6.51
C SER A 58 11.80 -10.16 7.72
N MET A 59 11.08 -9.35 8.50
CA MET A 59 11.59 -8.72 9.71
C MET A 59 11.95 -9.76 10.78
N ALA A 60 11.15 -10.82 10.90
CA ALA A 60 11.43 -11.92 11.82
C ALA A 60 12.70 -12.69 11.41
N TYR A 61 12.90 -12.98 10.12
CA TYR A 61 14.16 -13.56 9.64
C TYR A 61 15.34 -12.61 9.87
N LYS A 62 15.19 -11.32 9.54
CA LYS A 62 16.22 -10.29 9.72
C LYS A 62 16.74 -10.23 11.15
N LYS A 63 15.84 -10.33 12.13
CA LYS A 63 16.17 -10.36 13.56
C LYS A 63 16.89 -11.65 14.01
N ASN A 64 16.68 -12.76 13.30
CA ASN A 64 17.21 -14.09 13.65
C ASN A 64 18.21 -14.62 12.61
N ALA A 65 18.81 -13.75 11.79
CA ALA A 65 19.67 -14.14 10.68
C ALA A 65 21.06 -14.59 11.16
N ASP A 66 21.11 -15.79 11.75
CA ASP A 66 22.34 -16.44 12.22
C ASP A 66 23.12 -17.10 11.05
N LEU A 67 22.46 -17.32 9.91
CA LEU A 67 22.96 -18.06 8.76
C LEU A 67 22.76 -17.29 7.46
N ASP A 68 23.64 -17.52 6.48
CA ASP A 68 23.54 -16.89 5.15
C ASP A 68 22.25 -17.28 4.39
N GLU A 69 21.73 -18.49 4.60
CA GLU A 69 20.41 -18.89 4.07
C GLU A 69 19.27 -18.00 4.56
N ASP A 70 19.29 -17.62 5.85
CA ASP A 70 18.22 -16.81 6.44
C ASP A 70 18.29 -15.37 5.94
N ARG A 71 19.50 -14.88 5.62
CA ARG A 71 19.70 -13.59 4.94
C ARG A 71 19.17 -13.61 3.51
N ALA A 72 19.42 -14.69 2.75
CA ALA A 72 18.88 -14.84 1.41
C ALA A 72 17.34 -14.85 1.40
N LYS A 73 16.72 -15.61 2.31
CA LYS A 73 15.26 -15.62 2.48
C LYS A 73 14.71 -14.25 2.86
N THR A 74 15.38 -13.54 3.77
CA THR A 74 15.00 -12.18 4.15
C THR A 74 14.97 -11.29 2.91
N TYR A 75 16.03 -11.31 2.12
CA TYR A 75 16.14 -10.50 0.91
C TYR A 75 15.02 -10.81 -0.10
N GLU A 76 14.76 -12.08 -0.38
CA GLU A 76 13.67 -12.49 -1.30
C GLU A 76 12.29 -12.01 -0.84
N LEU A 77 12.02 -12.11 0.48
CA LEU A 77 10.76 -11.62 1.06
C LEU A 77 10.67 -10.09 0.97
N GLU A 78 11.75 -9.37 1.31
CA GLU A 78 11.81 -7.90 1.19
C GLU A 78 11.60 -7.46 -0.26
N GLN A 79 12.25 -8.12 -1.25
CA GLN A 79 12.06 -7.81 -2.66
C GLN A 79 10.63 -8.08 -3.14
N SER A 80 9.98 -9.14 -2.64
CA SER A 80 8.57 -9.40 -2.93
C SER A 80 7.68 -8.27 -2.40
N CYS A 81 7.99 -7.71 -1.23
CA CYS A 81 7.29 -6.57 -0.64
C CYS A 81 7.49 -5.30 -1.48
N VAL A 82 8.74 -4.96 -1.82
CA VAL A 82 9.08 -3.82 -2.67
C VAL A 82 8.35 -3.91 -4.01
N LYS A 83 8.34 -5.10 -4.62
CA LYS A 83 7.70 -5.31 -5.92
C LYS A 83 6.20 -5.03 -5.88
N LEU A 84 5.49 -5.48 -4.84
CA LEU A 84 4.06 -5.21 -4.71
C LEU A 84 3.78 -3.72 -4.47
N MET A 85 4.49 -3.10 -3.53
CA MET A 85 4.27 -1.69 -3.20
C MET A 85 4.60 -0.78 -4.39
N ARG A 86 5.60 -1.14 -5.20
CA ARG A 86 5.89 -0.46 -6.46
C ARG A 86 4.84 -0.74 -7.53
N GLY A 87 4.32 -1.97 -7.62
CA GLY A 87 3.22 -2.28 -8.54
C GLY A 87 1.99 -1.40 -8.28
N LEU A 88 1.64 -1.22 -7.01
CA LEU A 88 0.56 -0.32 -6.60
C LEU A 88 0.89 1.14 -6.91
N LEU A 89 2.12 1.61 -6.62
CA LEU A 89 2.58 2.95 -6.97
C LEU A 89 2.40 3.23 -8.47
N MET A 90 2.90 2.32 -9.32
CA MET A 90 2.80 2.47 -10.78
C MET A 90 1.33 2.50 -11.24
N SER A 91 0.46 1.75 -10.59
CA SER A 91 -0.98 1.73 -10.91
C SER A 91 -1.67 3.03 -10.49
N MET A 92 -1.30 3.59 -9.34
CA MET A 92 -1.79 4.89 -8.88
C MET A 92 -1.25 6.04 -9.73
N MET A 93 0.04 6.02 -10.11
CA MET A 93 0.67 7.06 -10.94
C MET A 93 0.05 7.16 -12.34
N LYS A 94 -0.49 6.06 -12.89
CA LYS A 94 -1.26 6.10 -14.14
C LYS A 94 -2.54 6.94 -14.04
N GLN A 95 -3.02 7.21 -12.83
CA GLN A 95 -4.19 8.04 -12.55
C GLN A 95 -3.82 9.44 -12.04
N LYS A 96 -2.58 9.91 -12.27
CA LYS A 96 -2.11 11.22 -11.77
C LYS A 96 -3.01 12.40 -12.15
N GLU A 97 -3.66 12.36 -13.32
CA GLU A 97 -4.57 13.43 -13.76
C GLU A 97 -5.81 13.50 -12.85
N LYS A 98 -6.33 12.35 -12.41
CA LYS A 98 -7.43 12.27 -11.44
C LYS A 98 -7.01 12.88 -10.10
N LEU A 99 -5.82 12.50 -9.62
CA LEU A 99 -5.24 13.00 -8.38
C LEU A 99 -5.11 14.53 -8.37
N GLU A 100 -4.64 15.11 -9.48
CA GLU A 100 -4.55 16.57 -9.64
C GLU A 100 -5.93 17.23 -9.63
N SER A 101 -6.90 16.71 -10.39
CA SER A 101 -8.27 17.23 -10.40
C SER A 101 -8.94 17.14 -9.03
N PHE A 102 -8.74 16.05 -8.29
CA PHE A 102 -9.39 15.82 -7.00
C PHE A 102 -8.99 16.85 -5.93
N LYS A 103 -7.77 17.40 -5.99
CA LYS A 103 -7.32 18.45 -5.05
C LYS A 103 -8.22 19.69 -5.10
N GLU A 104 -8.80 19.99 -6.26
CA GLU A 104 -9.70 21.11 -6.46
C GLU A 104 -11.17 20.69 -6.30
N THR A 105 -11.55 19.52 -6.83
CA THR A 105 -12.97 19.16 -6.95
C THR A 105 -13.50 18.38 -5.77
N GLN A 106 -12.65 17.59 -5.11
CA GLN A 106 -13.02 16.58 -4.11
C GLN A 106 -14.18 15.68 -4.56
N ASN A 107 -14.38 15.53 -5.88
CA ASN A 107 -15.50 14.82 -6.45
C ASN A 107 -15.17 13.33 -6.60
N LYS A 108 -16.13 12.46 -6.28
CA LYS A 108 -15.97 11.01 -6.46
C LYS A 108 -15.57 10.60 -7.87
N MET A 109 -15.93 11.35 -8.91
CA MET A 109 -15.56 11.03 -10.29
C MET A 109 -14.07 11.25 -10.56
N ASP A 110 -13.45 12.18 -9.84
CA ASP A 110 -12.03 12.50 -9.92
C ASP A 110 -11.20 11.70 -8.90
N ALA A 111 -11.84 10.81 -8.12
CA ALA A 111 -11.17 10.00 -7.12
C ALA A 111 -10.29 8.91 -7.76
N LEU A 112 -9.23 8.51 -7.05
CA LEU A 112 -8.43 7.36 -7.46
C LEU A 112 -9.24 6.07 -7.39
N HIS A 113 -9.06 5.19 -8.38
CA HIS A 113 -9.49 3.80 -8.25
C HIS A 113 -8.66 3.06 -7.22
N ALA A 114 -9.31 2.24 -6.40
CA ALA A 114 -8.66 1.39 -5.40
C ALA A 114 -8.52 -0.09 -5.82
N LYS A 115 -8.80 -0.42 -7.09
CA LYS A 115 -8.58 -1.77 -7.65
C LYS A 115 -8.07 -1.71 -9.10
N TYR A 116 -7.20 -2.66 -9.45
CA TYR A 116 -6.51 -2.69 -10.73
C TYR A 116 -6.47 -4.10 -11.32
N SER A 117 -6.17 -4.23 -12.60
CA SER A 117 -5.78 -5.51 -13.18
C SER A 117 -4.41 -5.90 -12.63
N SER A 118 -4.29 -7.05 -12.00
CA SER A 118 -3.02 -7.59 -11.51
C SER A 118 -2.02 -7.85 -12.64
N GLN A 119 -2.48 -8.02 -13.88
CA GLN A 119 -1.62 -8.28 -15.03
C GLN A 119 -1.04 -7.00 -15.64
N THR A 120 -1.82 -5.92 -15.65
CA THR A 120 -1.45 -4.69 -16.37
C THR A 120 -1.27 -3.47 -15.47
N GLY A 121 -1.83 -3.49 -14.25
CA GLY A 121 -1.93 -2.33 -13.37
C GLY A 121 -2.85 -1.23 -13.90
N ALA A 122 -3.76 -1.54 -14.83
CA ALA A 122 -4.77 -0.60 -15.32
C ALA A 122 -6.04 -0.66 -14.47
N THR A 123 -6.86 0.40 -14.52
CA THR A 123 -8.20 0.39 -13.93
C THR A 123 -9.06 -0.67 -14.62
N VAL A 124 -9.94 -1.31 -13.85
CA VAL A 124 -10.78 -2.44 -14.33
C VAL A 124 -12.28 -2.11 -14.33
N GLU A 125 -12.65 -0.92 -13.88
CA GLU A 125 -14.03 -0.42 -13.89
C GLU A 125 -14.05 1.03 -14.38
N THR A 126 -15.23 1.49 -14.73
CA THR A 126 -15.50 2.90 -14.99
C THR A 126 -15.79 3.65 -13.69
N ASP A 127 -15.60 4.97 -13.70
CA ASP A 127 -15.82 5.84 -12.53
C ASP A 127 -17.27 5.78 -12.00
N SER A 128 -18.24 5.57 -12.89
CA SER A 128 -19.66 5.44 -12.52
C SER A 128 -20.07 4.00 -12.19
N GLY A 129 -19.24 3.01 -12.50
CA GLY A 129 -19.55 1.59 -12.35
C GLY A 129 -19.22 1.01 -10.97
N TRP A 130 -18.44 1.74 -10.16
CA TRP A 130 -17.91 1.21 -8.90
C TRP A 130 -17.62 2.30 -7.86
N GLY A 131 -17.84 1.97 -6.57
CA GLY A 131 -17.59 2.84 -5.41
C GLY A 131 -16.10 3.02 -5.12
N HIS A 132 -15.42 3.76 -5.99
CA HIS A 132 -13.96 3.76 -6.08
C HIS A 132 -13.26 4.78 -5.15
N LEU A 133 -13.95 5.86 -4.75
CA LEU A 133 -13.49 6.79 -3.71
C LEU A 133 -13.40 6.04 -2.37
N GLN A 134 -12.24 5.44 -2.10
CA GLN A 134 -11.94 4.66 -0.89
C GLN A 134 -10.70 5.25 -0.22
N MET A 135 -10.92 6.16 0.72
CA MET A 135 -9.84 6.90 1.36
C MET A 135 -9.01 6.00 2.27
N ASP A 136 -9.62 4.96 2.84
CA ASP A 136 -8.93 3.94 3.64
C ASP A 136 -7.83 3.23 2.86
N ALA A 137 -8.08 2.90 1.58
CA ALA A 137 -7.16 2.12 0.76
C ALA A 137 -5.86 2.90 0.46
N THR A 138 -5.99 4.16 0.03
CA THR A 138 -4.84 5.04 -0.22
C THR A 138 -4.09 5.33 1.07
N SER A 139 -4.81 5.57 2.16
CA SER A 139 -4.20 5.83 3.48
C SER A 139 -3.43 4.61 4.00
N LEU A 140 -3.99 3.41 3.87
CA LEU A 140 -3.32 2.17 4.28
C LEU A 140 -2.02 1.93 3.47
N TYR A 141 -2.05 2.24 2.17
CA TYR A 141 -0.86 2.20 1.33
C TYR A 141 0.23 3.14 1.83
N LEU A 142 -0.10 4.40 2.12
CA LEU A 142 0.84 5.40 2.63
C LEU A 142 1.40 5.03 4.02
N LEU A 143 0.55 4.61 4.95
CA LEU A 143 0.98 4.13 6.26
C LEU A 143 1.97 2.97 6.14
N THR A 144 1.67 2.00 5.28
CA THR A 144 2.53 0.83 5.08
C THR A 144 3.83 1.22 4.37
N LEU A 145 3.78 2.11 3.38
CA LEU A 145 4.95 2.68 2.73
C LEU A 145 5.89 3.34 3.75
N ALA A 146 5.33 4.14 4.66
CA ALA A 146 6.10 4.80 5.72
C ALA A 146 6.83 3.79 6.61
N GLN A 147 6.09 2.79 7.12
CA GLN A 147 6.63 1.77 8.00
C GLN A 147 7.69 0.90 7.33
N MET A 148 7.46 0.49 6.07
CA MET A 148 8.44 -0.28 5.30
C MET A 148 9.70 0.54 5.03
N THR A 149 9.55 1.81 4.65
CA THR A 149 10.69 2.73 4.44
C THR A 149 11.50 2.89 5.72
N ALA A 150 10.84 3.13 6.86
CA ALA A 150 11.49 3.21 8.16
C ALA A 150 12.21 1.92 8.58
N SER A 151 11.73 0.75 8.12
CA SER A 151 12.41 -0.54 8.33
C SER A 151 13.61 -0.81 7.40
N GLY A 152 13.89 0.12 6.49
CA GLY A 152 15.02 0.10 5.57
C GLY A 152 14.72 -0.44 4.17
N LEU A 153 13.45 -0.67 3.82
CA LEU A 153 13.08 -1.06 2.46
C LEU A 153 13.11 0.17 1.55
N GLN A 154 13.82 0.08 0.43
CA GLN A 154 13.84 1.14 -0.57
C GLN A 154 12.70 0.87 -1.58
N ILE A 155 11.60 1.62 -1.47
CA ILE A 155 10.41 1.47 -2.34
C ILE A 155 10.33 2.59 -3.37
N ILE A 156 10.66 3.82 -2.99
CA ILE A 156 10.63 5.02 -3.84
C ILE A 156 12.03 5.26 -4.42
N PHE A 157 12.11 5.50 -5.73
CA PHE A 157 13.37 5.46 -6.48
C PHE A 157 13.79 6.80 -7.09
N ASN A 158 12.86 7.72 -7.32
CA ASN A 158 13.16 9.02 -7.94
C ASN A 158 12.26 10.13 -7.39
N LEU A 159 12.58 11.38 -7.71
CA LEU A 159 11.87 12.55 -7.19
C LEU A 159 10.46 12.72 -7.78
N ASP A 160 10.18 12.19 -8.98
CA ASP A 160 8.82 12.21 -9.53
C ASP A 160 7.89 11.30 -8.71
N GLU A 161 8.40 10.14 -8.27
CA GLU A 161 7.70 9.26 -7.35
C GLU A 161 7.52 9.92 -5.97
N VAL A 162 8.51 10.64 -5.45
CA VAL A 162 8.38 11.43 -4.21
C VAL A 162 7.27 12.48 -4.34
N ALA A 163 7.28 13.27 -5.42
CA ALA A 163 6.27 14.29 -5.66
C ALA A 163 4.86 13.68 -5.77
N PHE A 164 4.75 12.51 -6.39
CA PHE A 164 3.49 11.78 -6.45
C PHE A 164 3.01 11.34 -5.06
N ILE A 165 3.90 10.82 -4.21
CA ILE A 165 3.55 10.48 -2.82
C ILE A 165 3.13 11.72 -2.02
N GLN A 166 3.80 12.85 -2.21
CA GLN A 166 3.38 14.12 -1.60
C GLN A 166 1.96 14.53 -2.05
N ASN A 167 1.63 14.35 -3.33
CA ASN A 167 0.26 14.57 -3.80
C ASN A 167 -0.76 13.59 -3.20
N LEU A 168 -0.38 12.34 -2.94
CA LEU A 168 -1.25 11.40 -2.22
C LEU A 168 -1.50 11.83 -0.77
N VAL A 169 -0.53 12.49 -0.12
CA VAL A 169 -0.72 13.09 1.21
C VAL A 169 -1.80 14.17 1.16
N PHE A 170 -1.71 15.10 0.20
CA PHE A 170 -2.76 16.12 0.00
C PHE A 170 -4.12 15.48 -0.32
N TYR A 171 -4.14 14.40 -1.08
CA TYR A 171 -5.38 13.67 -1.37
C TYR A 171 -6.09 13.12 -0.12
N ILE A 172 -5.34 12.70 0.90
CA ILE A 172 -5.91 12.14 2.13
C ILE A 172 -6.05 13.17 3.28
N GLU A 173 -5.53 14.39 3.13
CA GLU A 173 -5.49 15.38 4.22
C GLU A 173 -6.89 15.79 4.69
N SER A 174 -7.83 15.96 3.75
CA SER A 174 -9.21 16.29 4.04
C SER A 174 -10.12 15.08 4.29
N ALA A 175 -9.55 13.89 4.55
CA ALA A 175 -10.35 12.67 4.75
C ALA A 175 -11.35 12.77 5.92
N TYR A 176 -11.13 13.67 6.89
CA TYR A 176 -12.05 13.93 8.00
C TYR A 176 -13.38 14.57 7.57
N CYS A 177 -13.42 15.21 6.40
CA CYS A 177 -14.62 15.88 5.88
C CYS A 177 -15.05 15.41 4.48
N ILE A 178 -14.36 14.44 3.89
CA ILE A 178 -14.72 13.83 2.59
C ILE A 178 -15.46 12.51 2.82
N PRO A 179 -16.78 12.42 2.53
CA PRO A 179 -17.51 11.17 2.55
C PRO A 179 -17.00 10.21 1.47
N ASP A 180 -16.80 8.94 1.81
CA ASP A 180 -16.22 7.93 0.93
C ASP A 180 -17.02 6.61 0.93
N TYR A 181 -16.60 5.65 0.12
CA TYR A 181 -17.24 4.33 0.03
C TYR A 181 -16.79 3.34 1.12
N GLY A 182 -15.77 3.71 1.89
CA GLY A 182 -15.19 2.95 2.99
C GLY A 182 -14.66 1.57 2.58
N ILE A 183 -14.26 0.81 3.60
CA ILE A 183 -13.61 -0.49 3.43
C ILE A 183 -14.49 -1.55 2.75
N TRP A 184 -15.81 -1.39 2.81
CA TRP A 184 -16.77 -2.33 2.24
C TRP A 184 -17.26 -1.95 0.86
N GLU A 185 -16.82 -0.80 0.31
CA GLU A 185 -17.16 -0.33 -1.03
C GLU A 185 -18.64 0.03 -1.21
N ARG A 186 -19.33 0.30 -0.09
CA ARG A 186 -20.79 0.54 -0.03
C ARG A 186 -21.14 2.00 0.20
N GLY A 187 -20.23 2.75 0.81
CA GLY A 187 -20.53 4.04 1.40
C GLY A 187 -21.37 3.83 2.65
N ASP A 188 -22.62 4.24 2.59
CA ASP A 188 -23.55 4.17 3.69
C ASP A 188 -23.82 2.73 4.17
N LYS A 189 -24.06 2.57 5.48
CA LYS A 189 -24.36 1.24 6.09
C LYS A 189 -25.60 0.57 5.52
N THR A 190 -26.50 1.32 4.90
CA THR A 190 -27.70 0.81 4.24
C THR A 190 -27.46 0.38 2.78
N ASN A 191 -26.25 0.57 2.26
CA ASN A 191 -25.79 0.16 0.93
C ASN A 191 -26.64 0.73 -0.22
N HIS A 192 -27.03 2.01 -0.12
CA HIS A 192 -27.70 2.72 -1.21
C HIS A 192 -26.70 3.32 -2.22
N GLY A 193 -25.39 3.13 -2.00
CA GLY A 193 -24.33 3.61 -2.89
C GLY A 193 -24.00 5.09 -2.69
N LEU A 194 -24.38 5.65 -1.53
CA LEU A 194 -24.07 7.03 -1.16
C LEU A 194 -22.83 7.04 -0.25
N PRO A 195 -21.82 7.89 -0.54
CA PRO A 195 -20.66 8.02 0.34
C PRO A 195 -21.05 8.52 1.75
N GLU A 196 -20.35 8.04 2.78
CA GLU A 196 -20.50 8.51 4.16
C GLU A 196 -19.13 8.75 4.81
N LEU A 197 -19.09 9.47 5.93
CA LEU A 197 -17.86 9.60 6.72
C LEU A 197 -17.58 8.28 7.45
N ASN A 198 -16.68 7.48 6.88
CA ASN A 198 -16.27 6.21 7.46
C ASN A 198 -15.17 6.40 8.51
N ALA A 199 -15.44 5.99 9.75
CA ALA A 199 -14.46 6.06 10.84
C ALA A 199 -13.16 5.30 10.52
N SER A 200 -13.24 4.19 9.77
CA SER A 200 -12.07 3.45 9.31
C SER A 200 -11.19 4.28 8.37
N SER A 201 -11.80 5.04 7.47
CA SER A 201 -11.09 5.89 6.51
C SER A 201 -10.42 7.06 7.22
N ILE A 202 -11.15 7.75 8.10
CA ILE A 202 -10.62 8.87 8.90
C ILE A 202 -9.46 8.41 9.79
N GLY A 203 -9.63 7.31 10.52
CA GLY A 203 -8.59 6.78 11.40
C GLY A 203 -7.34 6.34 10.64
N MET A 204 -7.51 5.71 9.48
CA MET A 204 -6.39 5.29 8.64
C MET A 204 -5.66 6.48 8.04
N ALA A 205 -6.39 7.49 7.55
CA ALA A 205 -5.81 8.72 7.03
C ALA A 205 -4.98 9.43 8.10
N LYS A 206 -5.53 9.59 9.31
CA LYS A 206 -4.80 10.15 10.44
C LYS A 206 -3.50 9.41 10.72
N ALA A 207 -3.55 8.08 10.82
CA ALA A 207 -2.35 7.27 11.08
C ALA A 207 -1.31 7.39 9.95
N ALA A 208 -1.77 7.44 8.69
CA ALA A 208 -0.90 7.64 7.54
C ALA A 208 -0.22 9.02 7.57
N LEU A 209 -0.98 10.09 7.81
CA LEU A 209 -0.47 11.45 7.93
C LEU A 209 0.58 11.56 9.05
N GLU A 210 0.30 11.00 10.23
CA GLU A 210 1.26 10.96 11.35
C GLU A 210 2.55 10.22 10.98
N ALA A 211 2.46 9.11 10.24
CA ALA A 211 3.62 8.30 9.85
C ALA A 211 4.42 8.90 8.68
N MET A 212 3.77 9.65 7.79
CA MET A 212 4.39 10.25 6.61
C MET A 212 5.07 11.58 6.91
N ASN A 213 4.65 12.29 7.96
CA ASN A 213 5.21 13.59 8.30
C ASN A 213 6.72 13.50 8.59
N GLU A 214 7.50 14.33 7.89
CA GLU A 214 8.96 14.41 7.95
C GLU A 214 9.69 13.12 7.57
N LEU A 215 9.00 12.17 6.92
CA LEU A 215 9.62 10.94 6.44
C LEU A 215 10.43 11.21 5.17
N ASP A 216 11.69 10.80 5.17
CA ASP A 216 12.51 10.71 3.95
C ASP A 216 12.21 9.40 3.19
N LEU A 217 11.61 9.52 2.01
CA LEU A 217 11.20 8.39 1.18
C LEU A 217 12.37 7.60 0.56
N PHE A 218 13.57 8.17 0.54
CA PHE A 218 14.79 7.43 0.18
C PHE A 218 15.47 6.80 1.41
N GLY A 219 14.83 6.88 2.59
CA GLY A 219 15.39 6.42 3.85
C GLY A 219 16.66 7.19 4.20
N GLY A 220 17.66 6.52 4.79
CA GLY A 220 18.92 7.16 5.18
C GLY A 220 19.83 7.64 4.04
N ARG A 221 19.36 7.60 2.78
CA ARG A 221 20.12 8.01 1.58
C ARG A 221 19.59 9.29 0.93
N GLY A 222 18.49 9.83 1.43
CA GLY A 222 17.86 11.00 0.83
C GLY A 222 18.40 12.33 1.34
N GLY A 223 17.62 13.36 1.07
CA GLY A 223 17.90 14.73 1.48
C GLY A 223 16.60 15.54 1.50
N PRO A 224 16.67 16.88 1.67
CA PRO A 224 15.48 17.70 1.85
C PRO A 224 14.42 17.55 0.75
N SER A 225 14.82 17.23 -0.48
CA SER A 225 13.91 17.03 -1.62
C SER A 225 13.15 15.69 -1.62
N SER A 226 13.52 14.72 -0.78
CA SER A 226 12.84 13.43 -0.64
C SER A 226 12.02 13.31 0.65
N VAL A 227 11.95 14.38 1.43
CA VAL A 227 11.16 14.45 2.66
C VAL A 227 9.72 14.82 2.34
N ILE A 228 8.78 14.10 2.96
CA ILE A 228 7.35 14.38 2.87
C ILE A 228 6.91 15.32 4.00
N HIS A 229 6.04 16.26 3.65
CA HIS A 229 5.50 17.24 4.59
C HIS A 229 3.99 17.11 4.70
N VAL A 230 3.50 17.10 5.93
CA VAL A 230 2.06 17.11 6.22
C VAL A 230 1.70 18.47 6.80
N LEU A 231 0.66 19.09 6.27
CA LEU A 231 0.13 20.34 6.78
C LEU A 231 -0.77 20.07 7.99
N ALA A 232 -0.82 21.03 8.93
CA ALA A 232 -1.81 21.00 9.98
C ALA A 232 -3.20 21.31 9.40
N ASP A 233 -4.26 20.76 10.02
CA ASP A 233 -5.64 21.02 9.61
C ASP A 233 -5.92 22.53 9.50
N GLU A 234 -6.58 22.94 8.42
CA GLU A 234 -7.09 24.31 8.28
C GLU A 234 -8.24 24.51 9.29
N ALA A 235 -8.11 25.54 10.14
CA ALA A 235 -9.05 25.87 11.21
C ALA A 235 -10.29 26.65 10.73
#